data_AF-A0A527FSP9-F1
#
_entry.id   AF-A0A527FSP9-F1
#
_cell.length_a   1.000
_cell.length_b   1.000
_cell.length_c   1.000
_cell.angle_alpha   90.00
_cell.angle_beta   90.00
_cell.angle_gamma   90.00
#
_symmetry.space_group_name_H-M   'P 1'
#
loop_
_entity.id
_entity.type
_entity.pdbx_description
1 polymer ?
#
loop_
_entity_poly.entity_id
_entity_poly.type
_entity_poly.pdbx_seq_one_letter_code
_entity_poly.pdbx_strand_id
1 'polypeptide(L)' 'LMHLENGIAGTLLVNRSAWGRKGRIAVQIFGSKGSILFDQERSNEFQLYLTSDRPTEQGYRTILVAPHHKPYDLFVP' A
#
# COMPACT_ATOMS: atom_id res chain seq x y z
N LEU A 1 -14.95 -2.72 -11.96
CA LEU A 1 -14.21 -4.00 -11.93
C LEU A 1 -13.33 -4.05 -13.17
N MET A 2 -12.07 -4.47 -13.04
CA MET A 2 -11.11 -4.53 -14.14
C MET A 2 -10.23 -5.78 -14.03
N HIS A 3 -9.66 -6.20 -15.16
CA HIS A 3 -8.57 -7.17 -15.22
C HIS A 3 -7.31 -6.47 -15.73
N LEU A 4 -6.19 -6.70 -15.06
CA LEU A 4 -4.87 -6.32 -15.54
C LEU A 4 -4.46 -7.26 -16.69
N GLU A 5 -3.45 -6.88 -17.47
CA GLU A 5 -2.98 -7.67 -18.63
C GLU A 5 -2.60 -9.12 -18.26
N ASN A 6 -2.09 -9.32 -17.04
CA ASN A 6 -1.75 -10.63 -16.48
C ASN A 6 -2.94 -11.37 -15.85
N GLY A 7 -4.18 -10.90 -16.05
CA GLY A 7 -5.40 -11.53 -15.55
C GLY A 7 -5.77 -11.19 -14.11
N ILE A 8 -4.94 -10.45 -13.36
CA ILE A 8 -5.26 -10.06 -11.97
C ILE A 8 -6.53 -9.20 -11.96
N ALA A 9 -7.50 -9.60 -11.14
CA ALA A 9 -8.71 -8.85 -10.91
C ALA A 9 -8.45 -7.63 -10.00
N GLY A 10 -9.07 -6.51 -10.30
CA GLY A 10 -8.90 -5.27 -9.54
C GLY A 10 -10.15 -4.38 -9.53
N THR A 11 -10.13 -3.42 -8.62
CA THR A 11 -11.14 -2.35 -8.55
C THR A 11 -10.43 -1.01 -8.48
N LEU A 12 -10.84 -0.08 -9.34
CA LEU A 12 -10.42 1.32 -9.31
C LEU A 12 -11.60 2.17 -8.85
N LEU A 13 -11.40 2.93 -7.78
CA LEU A 13 -12.37 3.92 -7.30
C LEU A 13 -11.76 5.31 -7.46
N VAL A 14 -12.51 6.21 -8.09
CA VAL A 14 -12.12 7.61 -8.27
C VAL A 14 -13.30 8.49 -7.88
N ASN A 15 -13.06 9.47 -7.01
CA ASN A 15 -14.09 10.40 -6.57
C ASN A 15 -13.48 11.77 -6.28
N ARG A 16 -13.84 12.78 -7.09
CA ARG A 16 -13.42 14.19 -6.89
C ARG A 16 -14.30 14.96 -5.89
N SER A 17 -15.40 14.35 -5.45
CA SER A 17 -16.34 14.89 -4.46
C SER A 17 -16.27 14.13 -3.12
N ALA A 18 -15.15 13.42 -2.87
CA ALA A 18 -14.88 12.76 -1.59
C ALA A 18 -14.43 13.79 -0.54
N TRP A 19 -15.38 14.57 -0.03
CA TRP A 19 -15.13 15.63 0.95
C TRP A 19 -14.28 15.14 2.14
N GLY A 20 -13.28 15.93 2.51
CA GLY A 20 -12.31 15.60 3.55
C GLY A 20 -11.00 15.00 3.04
N ARG A 21 -10.99 14.31 1.89
CA ARG A 21 -9.74 13.82 1.26
C ARG A 21 -8.99 14.94 0.56
N LYS A 22 -7.68 15.02 0.80
CA LYS A 22 -6.82 16.09 0.30
C LYS A 22 -5.95 15.61 -0.84
N GLY A 23 -5.44 14.39 -0.74
CA GLY A 23 -4.54 13.81 -1.73
C GLY A 23 -4.52 12.29 -1.70
N ARG A 24 -5.64 11.66 -1.33
CA ARG A 24 -5.72 10.22 -1.12
C ARG A 24 -5.52 9.46 -2.43
N ILE A 25 -4.41 8.73 -2.49
CA ILE A 25 -4.21 7.57 -3.34
C ILE A 25 -3.99 6.40 -2.40
N ALA A 26 -4.92 5.46 -2.39
CA ALA A 26 -4.84 4.27 -1.55
C ALA A 26 -4.70 3.03 -2.43
N VAL A 27 -3.65 2.25 -2.19
CA VAL A 27 -3.36 1.03 -2.94
C VAL A 27 -3.36 -0.13 -1.97
N GLN A 28 -4.04 -1.22 -2.35
CA GLN A 28 -4.09 -2.46 -1.59
C GLN A 28 -3.80 -3.61 -2.54
N ILE A 29 -2.79 -4.41 -2.20
CA ILE A 29 -2.35 -5.57 -2.98
C ILE A 29 -2.50 -6.79 -2.09
N PHE A 30 -3.22 -7.80 -2.59
CA PHE A 30 -3.43 -9.06 -1.90
C PHE A 30 -2.84 -10.19 -2.74
N GLY A 31 -1.86 -10.90 -2.16
CA GLY A 31 -1.22 -12.04 -2.78
C GLY A 31 -1.38 -13.30 -1.92
N SER A 32 -0.89 -14.43 -2.43
CA SER A 32 -0.98 -15.72 -1.74
C SER A 32 -0.12 -15.82 -0.47
N LYS A 33 0.86 -14.93 -0.30
CA LYS A 33 1.81 -14.95 0.83
C LYS A 33 1.73 -13.72 1.74
N GLY A 34 0.80 -12.82 1.48
CA GLY A 34 0.74 -11.56 2.19
C GLY A 34 -0.02 -10.47 1.47
N SER A 35 0.03 -9.28 2.04
CA SER A 35 -0.62 -8.09 1.49
C SER A 35 0.13 -6.82 1.85
N ILE A 36 -0.04 -5.81 1.01
CA ILE A 36 0.55 -4.47 1.14
C ILE A 36 -0.57 -3.44 1.11
N LEU A 37 -0.57 -2.51 2.06
CA LEU A 37 -1.46 -1.35 2.08
C LEU A 37 -0.64 -0.07 2.06
N PHE A 38 -1.03 0.88 1.20
CA PHE A 38 -0.39 2.19 1.09
C PHE A 38 -1.44 3.29 1.05
N ASP A 39 -1.10 4.45 1.62
CA ASP A 39 -1.92 5.65 1.63
C ASP A 39 -1.05 6.89 1.41
N GLN A 40 -1.25 7.58 0.28
CA GLN A 40 -0.46 8.77 -0.07
C GLN A 40 -0.60 9.92 0.94
N GLU A 41 -1.69 9.98 1.71
CA GLU A 41 -1.83 10.97 2.79
C GLU A 41 -0.86 10.69 3.96
N ARG A 42 -0.26 9.48 4.01
CA ARG A 42 0.85 9.07 4.89
C ARG A 42 1.96 8.43 4.05
N SER A 43 2.50 9.19 3.10
CA SER A 43 3.41 8.69 2.06
C SER A 43 4.75 8.13 2.58
N ASN A 44 5.11 8.45 3.81
CA ASN A 44 6.32 8.00 4.48
C ASN A 44 6.16 6.64 5.17
N GLU A 45 5.05 5.93 4.96
CA GLU A 45 4.82 4.60 5.50
C GLU A 45 4.01 3.70 4.54
N PHE A 46 4.15 2.39 4.73
CA PHE A 46 3.23 1.39 4.19
C PHE A 46 3.04 0.26 5.21
N GLN A 47 1.99 -0.53 5.04
CA GLN A 47 1.71 -1.68 5.89
C GLN A 47 1.98 -2.98 5.14
N LEU A 48 2.63 -3.93 5.81
CA LEU A 48 2.94 -5.25 5.29
C LEU A 48 2.37 -6.33 6.21
N TYR A 49 1.71 -7.33 5.61
CA TYR A 49 1.33 -8.57 6.26
C TYR A 49 1.98 -9.74 5.52
N LEU A 50 2.56 -10.70 6.26
CA LEU A 50 3.11 -11.93 5.70
C LEU A 50 2.47 -13.15 6.36
N THR A 51 2.10 -14.15 5.56
CA THR A 51 1.54 -15.42 6.07
C THR A 51 2.60 -16.32 6.71
N SER A 52 3.88 -16.05 6.46
CA SER A 52 5.02 -16.81 7.01
C SER A 52 5.35 -16.45 8.46
N ASP A 53 4.80 -15.34 8.97
CA ASP A 53 5.05 -14.91 10.35
C ASP A 53 4.40 -15.88 11.35
N ARG A 54 4.94 -15.95 12.56
CA ARG A 54 4.37 -16.78 13.64
C ARG A 54 2.91 -16.37 13.87
N PRO A 55 1.97 -17.31 14.09
CA PRO A 55 0.55 -16.96 14.27
C PRO A 55 0.29 -15.90 15.35
N THR A 56 1.11 -15.86 16.40
CA THR A 56 1.02 -14.87 17.49
C THR A 56 1.53 -13.48 17.12
N GLU A 57 2.20 -13.35 15.98
CA GLU A 57 2.82 -12.11 15.49
C GLU A 57 2.24 -11.69 14.13
N GLN A 58 1.30 -12.47 13.60
CA GLN A 58 0.61 -12.15 12.36
C GLN A 58 -0.25 -10.90 12.55
N GLY A 59 -0.04 -9.95 11.65
CA GLY A 59 -0.71 -8.66 11.65
C GLY A 59 -0.03 -7.74 10.65
N TYR A 60 -0.71 -6.64 10.30
CA TYR A 60 -0.06 -5.61 9.52
C TYR A 60 0.98 -4.91 10.40
N ARG A 61 2.23 -4.89 9.95
CA ARG A 61 3.27 -4.04 10.52
C ARG A 61 3.45 -2.80 9.65
N THR A 62 3.56 -1.64 10.30
CA THR A 62 3.92 -0.39 9.62
C THR A 62 5.43 -0.39 9.35
N ILE A 63 5.80 -0.21 8.09
CA ILE A 63 7.18 -0.03 7.65
C ILE A 63 7.32 1.43 7.23
N LEU A 64 8.27 2.13 7.85
CA LEU A 64 8.61 3.49 7.49
C LEU A 64 9.45 3.50 6.22
N VAL A 65 9.06 4.36 5.28
CA VAL A 65 9.81 4.60 4.06
C VAL A 65 11.03 5.47 4.41
N ALA A 66 12.14 5.17 3.76
CA ALA A 66 13.48 5.70 4.04
C ALA A 66 14.32 5.59 2.76
N PRO A 67 15.55 6.16 2.69
CA PRO A 67 16.36 6.17 1.46
C PRO A 67 16.60 4.82 0.77
N HIS A 68 16.52 3.70 1.52
CA HIS A 68 16.60 2.35 0.94
C HIS A 68 15.42 2.01 0.01
N HIS A 69 14.28 2.70 0.17
CA HIS A 69 13.11 2.55 -0.67
C HIS A 69 13.18 3.56 -1.82
N LYS A 70 13.77 3.21 -2.95
CA LYS A 70 13.83 4.11 -4.11
C LYS A 70 12.42 4.46 -4.62
N PRO A 71 12.15 5.72 -5.04
CA PRO A 71 13.06 6.86 -5.13
C PRO A 71 13.01 7.78 -3.89
N TYR A 72 12.67 7.25 -2.71
CA TYR A 72 12.48 8.06 -1.50
C TYR A 72 13.75 8.79 -1.04
N ASP A 73 14.92 8.29 -1.45
CA ASP A 73 16.22 8.96 -1.30
C ASP A 73 16.27 10.35 -1.92
N LEU A 74 15.46 10.62 -2.95
CA LEU A 74 15.39 11.96 -3.58
C LEU A 74 14.67 13.01 -2.70
N PHE A 75 14.03 12.59 -1.61
CA PHE A 75 13.28 13.47 -0.70
C PHE A 75 13.96 13.62 0.66
N VAL A 76 15.10 12.96 0.87
CA VAL A 76 15.91 13.07 2.09
C VAL A 76 17.11 13.97 1.78
N PRO A 77 17.30 15.08 2.51
CA PRO A 77 18.41 16.02 2.30
C PRO A 77 19.81 15.40 2.44
#